data_AF-A0A452EM50-F1
#
_entry.id   AF-A0A452EM50-F1
#
_cell.length_a   1.000
_cell.length_b   1.000
_cell.length_c   1.000
_cell.angle_alpha   90.00
_cell.angle_beta   90.00
_cell.angle_gamma   90.00
#
_symmetry.space_group_name_H-M   'P 1'
#
loop_
_entity.id
_entity.type
_entity.pdbx_description
1 polymer ?
#
loop_
_entity_poly.entity_id
_entity_poly.type
_entity_poly.pdbx_seq_one_letter_code
_entity_poly.pdbx_strand_id
1 'polypeptide(L)'
;MGAFLDKPKMEKHNAQGQGNGLRYGLSIMQGWRVEMEDAHTAVIGLTSGLETWSFFAVYDGHAGSQVAKYCCEHLLDHITNNQDFKGSAGAPSVENVKNGIRTGFLEIDEHERYVGEEKRSVGVLISPQHTYFNCGDSRGLLSRNRKVYFFTQDRKPSNPLEKERIQNAGDSVMIQCVNGSLAVSRALGEFDYKCVHEKGPTEQLVSPEPEVHDIERSEEDDQFIILACDHIWDVMGNEELCNFVRSRLEVTNDLEKVCNEIVDTCLYKGSRDNMSVILICFPNSPKVSPEAVKKEEELDKYLESRVEVQTYDSTFRVEYLLRENKSPAHQNKTKEYENEKKERNLTLCSTTSVQFSCSVKFNSL
;
A
#
# COMPACT_ATOMS: atom_id res chain seq x y z
N MET A 1 14.38 -16.38 3.49
CA MET A 1 14.16 -15.61 4.73
C MET A 1 14.98 -14.33 4.60
N GLY A 2 14.35 -13.26 4.09
CA GLY A 2 15.01 -11.96 3.95
C GLY A 2 15.32 -11.36 5.32
N ALA A 3 16.51 -10.79 5.46
CA ALA A 3 16.96 -10.16 6.69
C ALA A 3 16.09 -8.94 7.04
N PHE A 4 15.64 -8.86 8.29
CA PHE A 4 15.06 -7.65 8.84
C PHE A 4 16.19 -6.75 9.34
N LEU A 5 15.99 -5.44 9.26
CA LEU A 5 16.86 -4.45 9.88
C LEU A 5 16.70 -4.47 11.41
N ASP A 6 17.72 -4.01 12.13
CA ASP A 6 17.64 -3.81 13.59
C ASP A 6 16.63 -2.72 13.99
N LYS A 7 16.40 -1.77 13.09
CA LYS A 7 15.38 -0.70 13.21
C LYS A 7 14.77 -0.44 11.83
N PRO A 8 13.46 -0.14 11.75
CA PRO A 8 12.83 0.14 10.48
C PRO A 8 13.34 1.48 9.92
N LYS A 9 13.54 1.54 8.61
CA LYS A 9 13.75 2.82 7.90
C LYS A 9 12.40 3.50 7.70
N MET A 10 12.19 4.57 8.47
CA MET A 10 10.92 5.31 8.49
C MET A 10 10.88 6.50 7.51
N GLU A 11 11.93 6.71 6.71
CA GLU A 11 11.95 7.74 5.67
C GLU A 11 10.81 7.53 4.67
N LYS A 12 10.14 8.63 4.30
CA LYS A 12 8.98 8.63 3.41
C LYS A 12 9.36 9.28 2.09
N HIS A 13 9.13 8.57 0.99
CA HIS A 13 9.15 9.15 -0.34
C HIS A 13 7.72 9.51 -0.72
N ASN A 14 7.44 10.81 -0.80
CA ASN A 14 6.12 11.33 -1.11
C ASN A 14 6.09 11.97 -2.50
N ALA A 15 4.91 11.95 -3.11
CA ALA A 15 4.58 12.78 -4.25
C ALA A 15 3.10 13.13 -4.22
N GLN A 16 2.74 14.23 -4.88
CA GLN A 16 1.36 14.67 -5.03
C GLN A 16 1.17 15.41 -6.35
N GLY A 17 -0.09 15.49 -6.77
CA GLY A 17 -0.45 16.24 -7.95
C GLY A 17 -1.95 16.42 -8.09
N GLN A 18 -2.35 17.18 -9.10
CA GLN A 18 -3.75 17.49 -9.38
C GLN A 18 -3.97 17.77 -10.86
N GLY A 19 -5.18 17.49 -11.34
CA GLY A 19 -5.62 17.72 -12.72
C GLY A 19 -6.76 16.75 -13.08
N ASN A 20 -7.46 16.99 -14.20
CA ASN A 20 -8.62 16.18 -14.61
C ASN A 20 -9.71 16.03 -13.53
N GLY A 21 -9.84 17.00 -12.63
CA GLY A 21 -10.76 16.94 -11.48
C GLY A 21 -10.26 16.07 -10.31
N LEU A 22 -9.08 15.47 -10.43
CA LEU A 22 -8.46 14.61 -9.44
C LEU A 22 -7.40 15.34 -8.63
N ARG A 23 -7.20 14.90 -7.40
CA ARG A 23 -6.02 15.19 -6.58
C ARG A 23 -5.45 13.86 -6.11
N TYR A 24 -4.13 13.73 -6.01
CA TYR A 24 -3.53 12.54 -5.39
C TYR A 24 -2.41 12.91 -4.45
N GLY A 25 -2.17 12.02 -3.49
CA GLY A 25 -0.94 11.93 -2.72
C GLY A 25 -0.50 10.48 -2.66
N LEU A 26 0.79 10.25 -2.46
CA LEU A 26 1.33 8.92 -2.24
C LEU A 26 2.45 8.95 -1.21
N SER A 27 2.68 7.80 -0.58
CA SER A 27 3.78 7.59 0.36
C SER A 27 4.35 6.19 0.18
N ILE A 28 5.68 6.12 0.15
CA ILE A 28 6.45 4.88 0.08
C ILE A 28 7.45 4.85 1.23
N MET A 29 7.54 3.71 1.91
CA MET A 29 8.45 3.50 3.03
C MET A 29 9.03 2.08 3.01
N GLN A 30 10.35 1.99 3.21
CA GLN A 30 11.06 0.70 3.25
C GLN A 30 10.70 -0.15 4.47
N GLY A 31 10.49 0.47 5.64
CA GLY A 31 10.10 -0.27 6.84
C GLY A 31 11.22 -1.19 7.32
N TRP A 32 10.89 -2.43 7.65
CA TRP A 32 11.82 -3.38 8.29
C TRP A 32 12.68 -4.19 7.32
N ARG A 33 12.37 -4.19 6.02
CA ARG A 33 13.16 -4.92 5.01
C ARG A 33 14.53 -4.26 4.82
N VAL A 34 15.53 -5.06 4.43
CA VAL A 34 16.86 -4.54 4.07
C VAL A 34 16.84 -3.77 2.75
N GLU A 35 16.01 -4.18 1.81
CA GLU A 35 15.84 -3.55 0.49
C GLU A 35 14.46 -2.89 0.34
N MET A 36 14.36 -1.94 -0.60
CA MET A 36 13.11 -1.32 -1.05
C MET A 36 12.85 -1.78 -2.48
N GLU A 37 11.84 -2.65 -2.65
CA GLU A 37 11.53 -3.29 -3.93
C GLU A 37 10.28 -2.74 -4.60
N ASP A 38 9.40 -2.02 -3.88
CA ASP A 38 8.23 -1.39 -4.49
C ASP A 38 8.58 -0.23 -5.43
N ALA A 39 7.70 -0.02 -6.41
CA ALA A 39 7.67 1.12 -7.31
C ALA A 39 6.24 1.64 -7.50
N HIS A 40 6.07 2.76 -8.18
CA HIS A 40 4.75 3.33 -8.45
C HIS A 40 4.71 4.15 -9.74
N THR A 41 3.52 4.26 -10.34
CA THR A 41 3.22 5.22 -11.41
C THR A 41 2.11 6.14 -10.93
N ALA A 42 2.26 7.45 -11.12
CA ALA A 42 1.22 8.43 -10.84
C ALA A 42 1.21 9.52 -11.93
N VAL A 43 0.28 9.41 -12.88
CA VAL A 43 0.21 10.29 -14.04
C VAL A 43 -1.21 10.82 -14.21
N ILE A 44 -1.33 12.14 -14.31
CA ILE A 44 -2.56 12.82 -14.70
C ILE A 44 -2.33 13.44 -16.07
N GLY A 45 -3.19 13.10 -17.02
CA GLY A 45 -3.08 13.50 -18.41
C GLY A 45 -2.13 12.57 -19.17
N LEU A 46 -2.70 11.62 -19.90
CA LEU A 46 -1.94 10.70 -20.71
C LEU A 46 -1.64 11.30 -22.10
N THR A 47 -0.68 10.72 -22.81
CA THR A 47 -0.28 11.15 -24.15
C THR A 47 -1.25 10.64 -25.24
N SER A 48 -1.03 11.06 -26.49
CA SER A 48 -1.68 10.48 -27.68
C SER A 48 -3.21 10.63 -27.72
N GLY A 49 -3.75 11.79 -27.31
CA GLY A 49 -5.19 12.06 -27.34
C GLY A 49 -5.96 11.59 -26.11
N LEU A 50 -5.25 11.19 -25.05
CA LEU A 50 -5.79 10.73 -23.78
C LEU A 50 -5.49 11.73 -22.64
N GLU A 51 -5.41 13.01 -22.95
CA GLU A 51 -5.02 14.07 -21.99
C GLU A 51 -6.03 14.22 -20.84
N THR A 52 -7.26 13.73 -21.04
CA THR A 52 -8.32 13.69 -20.02
C THR A 52 -8.33 12.41 -19.19
N TRP A 53 -7.40 11.49 -19.46
CA TRP A 53 -7.23 10.24 -18.73
C TRP A 53 -6.12 10.37 -17.68
N SER A 54 -6.14 9.53 -16.67
CA SER A 54 -5.12 9.45 -15.63
C SER A 54 -4.82 7.99 -15.31
N PHE A 55 -3.60 7.68 -14.90
CA PHE A 55 -3.17 6.34 -14.55
C PHE A 55 -2.38 6.34 -13.24
N PHE A 56 -2.75 5.43 -12.35
CA PHE A 56 -2.08 5.24 -11.06
C PHE A 56 -1.85 3.74 -10.83
N ALA A 57 -0.67 3.37 -10.35
CA ALA A 57 -0.34 1.99 -10.05
C ALA A 57 0.69 1.87 -8.93
N VAL A 58 0.56 0.82 -8.12
CA VAL A 58 1.55 0.34 -7.16
C VAL A 58 2.10 -0.99 -7.69
N TYR A 59 3.42 -1.14 -7.63
CA TYR A 59 4.13 -2.36 -8.00
C TYR A 59 4.90 -2.86 -6.78
N ASP A 60 4.59 -4.07 -6.35
CA ASP A 60 5.25 -4.75 -5.24
C ASP A 60 6.27 -5.75 -5.84
N GLY A 61 7.55 -5.42 -5.72
CA GLY A 61 8.64 -6.20 -6.29
C GLY A 61 9.12 -7.26 -5.31
N HIS A 62 9.53 -8.42 -5.82
CA HIS A 62 10.23 -9.42 -5.02
C HIS A 62 11.44 -10.00 -5.73
N ALA A 63 12.46 -10.31 -4.92
CA ALA A 63 13.75 -10.83 -5.38
C ALA A 63 14.53 -9.85 -6.29
N GLY A 64 14.34 -8.55 -6.08
CA GLY A 64 14.90 -7.45 -6.85
C GLY A 64 13.89 -6.34 -7.11
N SER A 65 14.37 -5.19 -7.59
CA SER A 65 13.54 -4.01 -7.90
C SER A 65 13.54 -3.63 -9.38
N GLN A 66 14.25 -4.37 -10.23
CA GLN A 66 14.46 -3.99 -11.63
C GLN A 66 13.15 -4.07 -12.41
N VAL A 67 12.40 -5.16 -12.25
CA VAL A 67 11.14 -5.34 -12.98
C VAL A 67 10.06 -4.39 -12.47
N ALA A 68 9.97 -4.16 -11.15
CA ALA A 68 9.05 -3.16 -10.59
C ALA A 68 9.32 -1.76 -11.14
N LYS A 69 10.59 -1.34 -11.21
CA LYS A 69 11.01 -0.07 -11.81
C LYS A 69 10.71 0.00 -13.31
N TYR A 70 11.04 -1.05 -14.07
CA TYR A 70 10.74 -1.09 -15.50
C TYR A 70 9.24 -0.90 -15.76
N CYS A 71 8.40 -1.50 -14.93
CA CYS A 71 6.95 -1.45 -15.14
C CYS A 71 6.35 -0.13 -14.72
N CYS A 72 6.90 0.51 -13.69
CA CYS A 72 6.45 1.83 -13.30
C CYS A 72 6.74 2.88 -14.39
N GLU A 73 7.73 2.63 -15.24
CA GLU A 73 8.09 3.46 -16.39
C GLU A 73 7.35 3.08 -17.68
N HIS A 74 7.10 1.78 -17.93
CA HIS A 74 6.70 1.30 -19.26
C HIS A 74 5.34 0.59 -19.36
N LEU A 75 4.75 0.14 -18.25
CA LEU A 75 3.48 -0.62 -18.32
C LEU A 75 2.37 0.17 -19.01
N LEU A 76 2.25 1.46 -18.69
CA LEU A 76 1.26 2.34 -19.29
C LEU A 76 1.41 2.44 -20.82
N ASP A 77 2.64 2.48 -21.31
CA ASP A 77 2.92 2.54 -22.74
C ASP A 77 2.53 1.23 -23.43
N HIS A 78 2.87 0.08 -22.83
CA HIS A 78 2.43 -1.22 -23.33
C HIS A 78 0.90 -1.35 -23.38
N ILE A 79 0.19 -0.81 -22.37
CA ILE A 79 -1.27 -0.81 -22.34
C ILE A 79 -1.86 0.08 -23.44
N THR A 80 -1.36 1.31 -23.60
CA THR A 80 -2.01 2.31 -24.47
C THR A 80 -1.56 2.24 -25.93
N ASN A 81 -0.38 1.66 -26.20
CA ASN A 81 0.17 1.62 -27.56
C ASN A 81 -0.18 0.37 -28.37
N ASN A 82 -0.73 -0.68 -27.75
CA ASN A 82 -1.14 -1.89 -28.46
C ASN A 82 -2.44 -1.67 -29.28
N GLN A 83 -2.68 -2.60 -30.22
CA GLN A 83 -3.80 -2.49 -31.16
C GLN A 83 -5.16 -2.70 -30.50
N ASP A 84 -5.24 -3.54 -29.47
CA ASP A 84 -6.48 -3.84 -28.77
C ASP A 84 -7.01 -2.63 -28.01
N PHE A 85 -6.11 -1.84 -27.39
CA PHE A 85 -6.43 -0.58 -26.74
C PHE A 85 -6.87 0.48 -27.74
N LYS A 86 -6.10 0.67 -28.81
CA LYS A 86 -6.39 1.69 -29.84
C LYS A 86 -7.70 1.43 -30.56
N GLY A 87 -8.05 0.15 -30.76
CA GLY A 87 -9.21 -0.24 -31.53
C GLY A 87 -9.14 0.26 -32.98
N SER A 88 -10.30 0.29 -33.64
CA SER A 88 -10.40 0.58 -35.07
C SER A 88 -10.77 2.04 -35.43
N ALA A 89 -11.29 2.84 -34.48
CA ALA A 89 -11.54 4.29 -34.66
C ALA A 89 -12.00 4.99 -33.36
N GLY A 90 -11.54 6.23 -33.13
CA GLY A 90 -12.09 7.13 -32.10
C GLY A 90 -11.57 6.89 -30.68
N ALA A 91 -12.34 7.31 -29.68
CA ALA A 91 -12.04 7.01 -28.28
C ALA A 91 -12.24 5.51 -28.00
N PRO A 92 -11.38 4.89 -27.16
CA PRO A 92 -11.45 3.45 -26.92
C PRO A 92 -12.76 3.08 -26.22
N SER A 93 -13.40 2.00 -26.68
CA SER A 93 -14.54 1.41 -25.98
C SER A 93 -14.10 0.72 -24.68
N VAL A 94 -15.05 0.40 -23.79
CA VAL A 94 -14.77 -0.38 -22.56
C VAL A 94 -14.04 -1.68 -22.88
N GLU A 95 -14.44 -2.36 -23.95
CA GLU A 95 -13.83 -3.62 -24.38
C GLU A 95 -12.42 -3.41 -24.94
N ASN A 96 -12.18 -2.31 -25.67
CA ASN A 96 -10.83 -1.96 -26.11
C ASN A 96 -9.92 -1.69 -24.91
N VAL A 97 -10.39 -0.98 -23.89
CA VAL A 97 -9.59 -0.71 -22.69
C VAL A 97 -9.26 -2.01 -21.96
N LYS A 98 -10.26 -2.90 -21.75
CA LYS A 98 -10.04 -4.19 -21.07
C LYS A 98 -9.05 -5.08 -21.82
N ASN A 99 -9.25 -5.24 -23.13
CA ASN A 99 -8.35 -6.05 -23.96
C ASN A 99 -6.97 -5.40 -24.08
N GLY A 100 -6.91 -4.07 -24.19
CA GLY A 100 -5.67 -3.32 -24.22
C GLY A 100 -4.84 -3.46 -22.93
N ILE A 101 -5.50 -3.42 -21.76
CA ILE A 101 -4.83 -3.69 -20.49
C ILE A 101 -4.31 -5.13 -20.46
N ARG A 102 -5.15 -6.11 -20.83
CA ARG A 102 -4.75 -7.51 -20.88
C ARG A 102 -3.54 -7.73 -21.81
N THR A 103 -3.60 -7.23 -23.03
CA THR A 103 -2.53 -7.35 -24.02
C THR A 103 -1.26 -6.65 -23.56
N GLY A 104 -1.35 -5.44 -22.99
CA GLY A 104 -0.20 -4.74 -22.44
C GLY A 104 0.52 -5.52 -21.34
N PHE A 105 -0.22 -6.19 -20.46
CA PHE A 105 0.34 -7.08 -19.44
C PHE A 105 1.05 -8.31 -20.05
N LEU A 106 0.47 -8.95 -21.06
CA LEU A 106 1.11 -10.11 -21.72
C LEU A 106 2.36 -9.70 -22.50
N GLU A 107 2.31 -8.57 -23.20
CA GLU A 107 3.43 -8.04 -23.99
C GLU A 107 4.62 -7.64 -23.11
N ILE A 108 4.38 -6.93 -22.01
CA ILE A 108 5.46 -6.53 -21.09
C ILE A 108 6.04 -7.75 -20.36
N ASP A 109 5.24 -8.78 -20.06
CA ASP A 109 5.75 -10.01 -19.46
C ASP A 109 6.69 -10.76 -20.39
N GLU A 110 6.33 -10.87 -21.67
CA GLU A 110 7.18 -11.53 -22.66
C GLU A 110 8.44 -10.70 -22.96
N HIS A 111 8.34 -9.36 -22.94
CA HIS A 111 9.50 -8.48 -23.09
C HIS A 111 10.53 -8.69 -21.96
N GLU A 112 10.05 -8.83 -20.73
CA GLU A 112 10.90 -9.00 -19.54
C GLU A 112 11.31 -10.45 -19.27
N ARG A 113 11.00 -11.41 -20.16
CA ARG A 113 11.23 -12.86 -19.96
C ARG A 113 12.64 -13.28 -19.56
N TYR A 114 13.63 -12.45 -19.86
CA TYR A 114 15.04 -12.72 -19.53
C TYR A 114 15.47 -12.14 -18.17
N VAL A 115 14.55 -11.50 -17.44
CA VAL A 115 14.77 -10.90 -16.12
C VAL A 115 14.11 -11.78 -15.06
N GLY A 116 14.90 -12.51 -14.28
CA GLY A 116 14.41 -13.52 -13.32
C GLY A 116 13.81 -12.98 -12.01
N GLU A 117 13.16 -11.81 -12.00
CA GLU A 117 12.55 -11.20 -10.80
C GLU A 117 11.02 -11.29 -10.85
N GLU A 118 10.36 -11.13 -9.68
CA GLU A 118 8.90 -11.18 -9.52
C GLU A 118 8.32 -9.78 -9.36
N LYS A 119 7.09 -9.56 -9.85
CA LYS A 119 6.29 -8.42 -9.40
C LYS A 119 4.81 -8.73 -9.27
N ARG A 120 4.18 -7.99 -8.37
CA ARG A 120 2.74 -7.83 -8.32
C ARG A 120 2.38 -6.38 -8.57
N SER A 121 1.18 -6.16 -9.09
CA SER A 121 0.75 -4.82 -9.45
C SER A 121 -0.73 -4.63 -9.19
N VAL A 122 -1.11 -3.46 -8.71
CA VAL A 122 -2.48 -3.00 -8.73
C VAL A 122 -2.52 -1.60 -9.31
N GLY A 123 -3.50 -1.33 -10.16
CA GLY A 123 -3.61 -0.04 -10.84
C GLY A 123 -5.04 0.37 -11.12
N VAL A 124 -5.20 1.66 -11.40
CA VAL A 124 -6.41 2.23 -11.97
C VAL A 124 -6.08 3.08 -13.19
N LEU A 125 -6.85 2.87 -14.25
CA LEU A 125 -6.93 3.77 -15.39
C LEU A 125 -8.26 4.54 -15.29
N ILE A 126 -8.18 5.86 -15.19
CA ILE A 126 -9.34 6.74 -14.99
C ILE A 126 -9.56 7.54 -16.27
N SER A 127 -10.68 7.25 -16.94
CA SER A 127 -11.19 8.03 -18.07
C SER A 127 -12.21 9.09 -17.57
N PRO A 128 -12.72 9.97 -18.46
CA PRO A 128 -13.78 10.90 -18.09
C PRO A 128 -15.04 10.23 -17.52
N GLN A 129 -15.35 9.00 -17.94
CA GLN A 129 -16.63 8.34 -17.61
C GLN A 129 -16.47 7.04 -16.81
N HIS A 130 -15.30 6.41 -16.82
CA HIS A 130 -15.07 5.10 -16.22
C HIS A 130 -13.76 5.08 -15.43
N THR A 131 -13.76 4.27 -14.37
CA THR A 131 -12.59 3.85 -13.62
C THR A 131 -12.36 2.36 -13.90
N TYR A 132 -11.19 2.01 -14.41
CA TYR A 132 -10.80 0.62 -14.70
C TYR A 132 -9.79 0.15 -13.67
N PHE A 133 -10.13 -0.85 -12.86
CA PHE A 133 -9.22 -1.45 -11.88
C PHE A 133 -8.53 -2.69 -12.46
N ASN A 134 -7.21 -2.81 -12.28
CA ASN A 134 -6.44 -4.02 -12.60
C ASN A 134 -5.68 -4.55 -11.38
N CYS A 135 -5.53 -5.87 -11.24
CA CYS A 135 -5.01 -6.47 -9.99
C CYS A 135 -4.17 -7.76 -10.17
N GLY A 136 -3.06 -7.81 -9.44
CA GLY A 136 -2.31 -9.00 -9.00
C GLY A 136 -2.68 -9.39 -7.55
N ASP A 137 -1.73 -9.38 -6.61
CA ASP A 137 -1.99 -9.64 -5.18
C ASP A 137 -2.01 -8.38 -4.27
N SER A 138 -1.56 -7.23 -4.78
CA SER A 138 -1.81 -5.92 -4.20
C SER A 138 -3.29 -5.56 -4.35
N ARG A 139 -3.81 -4.59 -3.59
CA ARG A 139 -5.26 -4.32 -3.61
C ARG A 139 -5.59 -2.84 -3.83
N GLY A 140 -6.66 -2.64 -4.58
CA GLY A 140 -7.24 -1.35 -4.91
C GLY A 140 -8.67 -1.28 -4.42
N LEU A 141 -9.11 -0.12 -3.95
CA LEU A 141 -10.43 0.09 -3.35
C LEU A 141 -11.02 1.43 -3.80
N LEU A 142 -12.32 1.45 -4.12
CA LEU A 142 -13.11 2.65 -4.37
C LEU A 142 -14.07 2.91 -3.20
N SER A 143 -13.99 4.11 -2.64
CA SER A 143 -14.99 4.66 -1.73
C SER A 143 -16.01 5.50 -2.50
N ARG A 144 -17.29 5.15 -2.37
CA ARG A 144 -18.44 5.87 -2.94
C ARG A 144 -19.51 6.02 -1.88
N ASN A 145 -20.05 7.23 -1.71
CA ASN A 145 -21.07 7.54 -0.71
C ASN A 145 -20.73 6.99 0.70
N ARG A 146 -19.51 7.26 1.17
CA ARG A 146 -18.98 6.85 2.48
C ARG A 146 -18.97 5.34 2.73
N LYS A 147 -18.90 4.52 1.69
CA LYS A 147 -18.81 3.05 1.80
C LYS A 147 -17.74 2.50 0.86
N VAL A 148 -17.20 1.34 1.20
CA VAL A 148 -16.45 0.53 0.24
C VAL A 148 -17.42 0.07 -0.84
N TYR A 149 -17.28 0.64 -2.04
CA TYR A 149 -18.15 0.32 -3.17
C TYR A 149 -17.60 -0.82 -3.99
N PHE A 150 -16.29 -0.81 -4.21
CA PHE A 150 -15.57 -1.83 -4.95
C PHE A 150 -14.18 -2.02 -4.35
N PHE A 151 -13.65 -3.23 -4.45
CA PHE A 151 -12.23 -3.52 -4.23
C PHE A 151 -11.82 -4.68 -5.12
N THR A 152 -10.55 -4.71 -5.52
CA THR A 152 -9.99 -5.80 -6.31
C THR A 152 -9.85 -7.07 -5.48
N GLN A 153 -9.98 -8.24 -6.10
CA GLN A 153 -9.83 -9.52 -5.40
C GLN A 153 -8.38 -10.01 -5.50
N ASP A 154 -7.73 -10.21 -4.35
CA ASP A 154 -6.38 -10.78 -4.31
C ASP A 154 -6.34 -12.15 -4.97
N ARG A 155 -5.37 -12.34 -5.87
CA ARG A 155 -5.16 -13.60 -6.58
C ARG A 155 -4.21 -14.51 -5.80
N LYS A 156 -4.79 -15.26 -4.86
CA LYS A 156 -4.09 -16.25 -4.04
C LYS A 156 -4.18 -17.65 -4.67
N PRO A 157 -3.13 -18.48 -4.60
CA PRO A 157 -3.13 -19.86 -5.12
C PRO A 157 -4.29 -20.72 -4.63
N SER A 158 -4.81 -20.47 -3.43
CA SER A 158 -5.95 -21.21 -2.87
C SER A 158 -7.30 -20.88 -3.51
N ASN A 159 -7.41 -19.81 -4.31
CA ASN A 159 -8.66 -19.44 -4.97
C ASN A 159 -9.05 -20.53 -6.00
N PRO A 160 -10.35 -20.88 -6.15
CA PRO A 160 -10.76 -22.05 -6.93
C PRO A 160 -10.21 -22.07 -8.38
N LEU A 161 -10.38 -20.97 -9.12
CA LEU A 161 -9.91 -20.89 -10.52
C LEU A 161 -8.39 -20.85 -10.64
N GLU A 162 -7.71 -20.23 -9.67
CA GLU A 162 -6.24 -20.18 -9.64
C GLU A 162 -5.66 -21.56 -9.34
N LYS A 163 -6.24 -22.27 -8.36
CA LYS A 163 -5.89 -23.63 -8.01
C LYS A 163 -6.12 -24.58 -9.18
N GLU A 164 -7.25 -24.45 -9.86
CA GLU A 164 -7.56 -25.26 -11.05
C GLU A 164 -6.52 -25.04 -12.16
N ARG A 165 -6.15 -23.79 -12.46
CA ARG A 165 -5.07 -23.49 -13.42
C ARG A 165 -3.75 -24.15 -13.02
N ILE A 166 -3.32 -23.99 -11.76
CA ILE A 166 -2.08 -24.58 -11.22
C ILE A 166 -2.09 -26.11 -11.36
N GLN A 167 -3.21 -26.75 -11.03
CA GLN A 167 -3.37 -28.20 -11.15
C GLN A 167 -3.34 -28.67 -12.61
N ASN A 168 -4.02 -27.94 -13.50
CA ASN A 168 -4.02 -28.23 -14.94
C ASN A 168 -2.66 -27.99 -15.60
N ALA A 169 -1.81 -27.17 -14.99
CA ALA A 169 -0.42 -26.91 -15.37
C ALA A 169 0.57 -27.92 -14.75
N GLY A 170 0.10 -28.91 -13.98
CA GLY A 170 0.88 -30.04 -13.53
C GLY A 170 1.47 -29.93 -12.12
N ASP A 171 1.13 -28.88 -11.36
CA ASP A 171 1.60 -28.70 -9.98
C ASP A 171 0.44 -28.62 -8.97
N SER A 172 0.73 -28.31 -7.72
CA SER A 172 -0.22 -28.35 -6.61
C SER A 172 -0.14 -27.10 -5.74
N VAL A 173 -1.22 -26.85 -5.01
CA VAL A 173 -1.29 -25.78 -4.00
C VAL A 173 -1.10 -26.41 -2.63
N MET A 174 0.01 -26.08 -1.97
CA MET A 174 0.35 -26.53 -0.62
C MET A 174 0.40 -25.32 0.33
N ILE A 175 -0.40 -25.34 1.40
CA ILE A 175 -0.42 -24.28 2.43
C ILE A 175 -0.50 -22.88 1.80
N GLN A 176 -1.48 -22.69 0.91
CA GLN A 176 -1.73 -21.44 0.16
C GLN A 176 -0.64 -21.02 -0.85
N CYS A 177 0.41 -21.82 -1.05
CA CYS A 177 1.49 -21.52 -1.98
C CYS A 177 1.51 -22.48 -3.18
N VAL A 178 1.96 -22.00 -4.34
CA VAL A 178 2.29 -22.82 -5.52
C VAL A 178 3.52 -23.66 -5.17
N ASN A 179 3.38 -25.00 -5.21
CA ASN A 179 4.44 -25.96 -4.86
C ASN A 179 5.10 -25.69 -3.49
N GLY A 180 4.33 -25.13 -2.54
CA GLY A 180 4.83 -24.75 -1.22
C GLY A 180 5.84 -23.60 -1.19
N SER A 181 6.08 -22.94 -2.32
CA SER A 181 7.12 -21.90 -2.47
C SER A 181 6.53 -20.51 -2.66
N LEU A 182 5.65 -20.32 -3.66
CA LEU A 182 5.19 -18.99 -4.07
C LEU A 182 3.78 -18.68 -3.56
N ALA A 183 3.61 -17.59 -2.81
CA ALA A 183 2.35 -17.21 -2.15
C ALA A 183 1.33 -16.50 -3.06
N VAL A 184 1.66 -16.32 -4.35
CA VAL A 184 0.79 -15.69 -5.34
C VAL A 184 0.52 -16.60 -6.51
N SER A 185 -0.63 -16.38 -7.16
CA SER A 185 -1.00 -17.09 -8.38
C SER A 185 -0.89 -16.24 -9.62
N ARG A 186 -0.82 -14.90 -9.50
CA ARG A 186 -0.66 -14.00 -10.63
C ARG A 186 0.40 -12.96 -10.36
N ALA A 187 1.33 -12.86 -11.30
CA ALA A 187 2.45 -11.96 -11.26
C ALA A 187 2.99 -11.81 -12.68
N LEU A 188 3.58 -10.66 -12.96
CA LEU A 188 4.47 -10.51 -14.09
C LEU A 188 5.89 -10.88 -13.61
N GLY A 189 6.74 -11.41 -14.49
CA GLY A 189 7.99 -12.05 -14.07
C GLY A 189 7.79 -13.53 -13.71
N GLU A 190 8.54 -14.06 -12.73
CA GLU A 190 8.42 -15.44 -12.25
C GLU A 190 8.50 -16.50 -13.37
N PHE A 191 9.48 -16.31 -14.27
CA PHE A 191 9.55 -17.11 -15.50
C PHE A 191 9.78 -18.60 -15.26
N ASP A 192 10.40 -18.97 -14.13
CA ASP A 192 10.54 -20.36 -13.70
C ASP A 192 9.17 -21.05 -13.54
N TYR A 193 8.12 -20.30 -13.18
CA TYR A 193 6.73 -20.78 -13.07
C TYR A 193 5.94 -20.67 -14.39
N LYS A 194 6.59 -20.20 -15.47
CA LYS A 194 6.00 -19.96 -16.81
C LYS A 194 6.65 -20.80 -17.91
N CYS A 195 7.22 -21.95 -17.53
CA CYS A 195 7.91 -22.89 -18.43
C CYS A 195 7.14 -24.21 -18.67
N VAL A 196 5.85 -24.27 -18.36
CA VAL A 196 5.05 -25.48 -18.60
C VAL A 196 4.82 -25.65 -20.11
N HIS A 197 5.33 -26.74 -20.67
CA HIS A 197 5.15 -27.08 -22.08
C HIS A 197 3.66 -27.30 -22.41
N GLU A 198 3.27 -26.97 -23.64
CA GLU A 198 1.89 -27.13 -24.17
C GLU A 198 0.81 -26.29 -23.44
N LYS A 199 1.22 -25.31 -22.63
CA LYS A 199 0.32 -24.33 -22.00
C LYS A 199 0.54 -22.93 -22.57
N GLY A 200 -0.55 -22.20 -22.81
CA GLY A 200 -0.48 -20.79 -23.17
C GLY A 200 0.08 -19.92 -22.04
N PRO A 201 0.41 -18.63 -22.30
CA PRO A 201 0.97 -17.74 -21.29
C PRO A 201 0.10 -17.58 -20.03
N THR A 202 -1.21 -17.64 -20.19
CA THR A 202 -2.18 -17.46 -19.10
C THR A 202 -2.58 -18.77 -18.41
N GLU A 203 -2.06 -19.90 -18.88
CA GLU A 203 -2.35 -21.26 -18.38
C GLU A 203 -1.15 -21.84 -17.61
N GLN A 204 -0.15 -21.03 -17.32
CA GLN A 204 1.05 -21.37 -16.57
C GLN A 204 0.78 -21.51 -15.05
N LEU A 205 1.78 -21.91 -14.27
CA LEU A 205 1.65 -21.99 -12.81
C LEU A 205 1.41 -20.61 -12.19
N VAL A 206 2.03 -19.58 -12.75
CA VAL A 206 1.79 -18.16 -12.45
C VAL A 206 1.30 -17.49 -13.72
N SER A 207 0.15 -16.81 -13.66
CA SER A 207 -0.41 -16.12 -14.82
C SER A 207 -0.06 -14.61 -14.81
N PRO A 208 0.41 -14.04 -15.93
CA PRO A 208 0.55 -12.60 -16.09
C PRO A 208 -0.78 -11.89 -16.39
N GLU A 209 -1.89 -12.62 -16.56
CA GLU A 209 -3.17 -12.05 -16.98
C GLU A 209 -3.82 -11.20 -15.87
N PRO A 210 -4.03 -9.88 -16.09
CA PRO A 210 -4.70 -9.04 -15.14
C PRO A 210 -6.21 -9.33 -15.14
N GLU A 211 -6.84 -9.20 -13.98
CA GLU A 211 -8.29 -9.03 -13.94
C GLU A 211 -8.62 -7.55 -14.10
N VAL A 212 -9.56 -7.21 -14.99
CA VAL A 212 -9.95 -5.83 -15.25
C VAL A 212 -11.44 -5.62 -14.97
N HIS A 213 -11.75 -4.71 -14.04
CA HIS A 213 -13.11 -4.29 -13.73
C HIS A 213 -13.35 -2.86 -14.20
N ASP A 214 -14.41 -2.64 -14.97
CA ASP A 214 -14.88 -1.30 -15.30
C ASP A 214 -15.96 -0.86 -14.31
N ILE A 215 -15.89 0.41 -13.90
CA ILE A 215 -16.87 1.04 -13.04
C ILE A 215 -17.21 2.40 -13.64
N GLU A 216 -18.47 2.62 -13.99
CA GLU A 216 -18.95 3.94 -14.37
C GLU A 216 -18.76 4.93 -13.21
N ARG A 217 -18.18 6.09 -13.51
CA ARG A 217 -17.95 7.16 -12.55
C ARG A 217 -19.28 7.80 -12.13
N SER A 218 -19.41 8.07 -10.85
CA SER A 218 -20.47 8.91 -10.31
C SER A 218 -19.82 10.20 -9.81
N GLU A 219 -19.97 11.28 -10.57
CA GLU A 219 -19.41 12.58 -10.18
C GLU A 219 -19.91 13.01 -8.80
N GLU A 220 -21.18 12.71 -8.48
CA GLU A 220 -21.82 13.07 -7.21
C GLU A 220 -21.37 12.20 -6.02
N ASP A 221 -21.11 10.91 -6.25
CA ASP A 221 -20.91 9.96 -5.15
C ASP A 221 -19.46 9.49 -4.98
N ASP A 222 -18.64 9.54 -6.04
CA ASP A 222 -17.25 9.08 -5.99
C ASP A 222 -16.43 9.97 -5.05
N GLN A 223 -15.79 9.33 -4.08
CA GLN A 223 -15.04 10.03 -3.04
C GLN A 223 -13.55 9.88 -3.28
N PHE A 224 -13.01 8.69 -3.12
CA PHE A 224 -11.57 8.44 -3.26
C PHE A 224 -11.27 6.98 -3.60
N ILE A 225 -10.09 6.77 -4.18
CA ILE A 225 -9.49 5.47 -4.45
C ILE A 225 -8.25 5.31 -3.59
N ILE A 226 -8.04 4.10 -3.07
CA ILE A 226 -6.81 3.69 -2.38
C ILE A 226 -6.19 2.56 -3.18
N LEU A 227 -4.93 2.70 -3.57
CA LEU A 227 -4.10 1.62 -4.07
C LEU A 227 -2.98 1.36 -3.07
N ALA A 228 -2.74 0.12 -2.69
CA ALA A 228 -1.62 -0.23 -1.83
C ALA A 228 -1.14 -1.67 -2.04
N CYS A 229 0.13 -1.92 -1.71
CA CYS A 229 0.69 -3.28 -1.62
C CYS A 229 0.04 -4.08 -0.48
N ASP A 230 0.19 -5.41 -0.52
CA ASP A 230 -0.44 -6.32 0.44
C ASP A 230 -0.07 -6.02 1.89
N HIS A 231 1.11 -5.48 2.16
CA HIS A 231 1.60 -5.18 3.50
C HIS A 231 0.92 -4.02 4.23
N ILE A 232 0.11 -3.23 3.53
CA ILE A 232 -0.92 -2.35 4.12
C ILE A 232 -2.17 -3.17 4.48
N TRP A 233 -2.61 -4.02 3.55
CA TRP A 233 -3.84 -4.83 3.66
C TRP A 233 -3.73 -6.02 4.62
N ASP A 234 -2.50 -6.45 4.94
CA ASP A 234 -2.20 -7.51 5.90
C ASP A 234 -2.58 -7.10 7.34
N VAL A 235 -2.55 -5.80 7.61
CA VAL A 235 -2.77 -5.23 8.96
C VAL A 235 -3.98 -4.32 9.05
N MET A 236 -4.56 -3.90 7.92
CA MET A 236 -5.77 -3.08 7.87
C MET A 236 -6.77 -3.62 6.84
N GLY A 237 -7.99 -3.90 7.31
CA GLY A 237 -9.07 -4.36 6.44
C GLY A 237 -9.64 -3.25 5.54
N ASN A 238 -10.40 -3.64 4.51
CA ASN A 238 -10.99 -2.70 3.53
C ASN A 238 -11.82 -1.58 4.18
N GLU A 239 -12.78 -1.95 5.03
CA GLU A 239 -13.65 -0.99 5.73
C GLU A 239 -12.87 -0.16 6.75
N GLU A 240 -11.92 -0.78 7.45
CA GLU A 240 -11.07 -0.12 8.44
C GLU A 240 -10.23 0.99 7.80
N LEU A 241 -9.53 0.68 6.70
CA LEU A 241 -8.73 1.65 5.98
C LEU A 241 -9.58 2.73 5.30
N CYS A 242 -10.73 2.36 4.73
CA CYS A 242 -11.67 3.33 4.15
C CYS A 242 -12.18 4.33 5.20
N ASN A 243 -12.55 3.84 6.40
CA ASN A 243 -13.00 4.68 7.51
C ASN A 243 -11.87 5.55 8.05
N PHE A 244 -10.66 4.98 8.20
CA PHE A 244 -9.46 5.71 8.62
C PHE A 244 -9.17 6.87 7.67
N VAL A 245 -9.03 6.61 6.36
CA VAL A 245 -8.75 7.64 5.35
C VAL A 245 -9.80 8.74 5.37
N ARG A 246 -11.09 8.38 5.46
CA ARG A 246 -12.16 9.37 5.57
C ARG A 246 -12.00 10.25 6.80
N SER A 247 -11.69 9.67 7.97
CA SER A 247 -11.46 10.45 9.19
C SER A 247 -10.30 11.43 9.04
N ARG A 248 -9.23 11.04 8.34
CA ARG A 248 -8.05 11.88 8.10
C ARG A 248 -8.35 12.99 7.10
N LEU A 249 -9.09 12.71 6.03
CA LEU A 249 -9.54 13.71 5.06
C LEU A 249 -10.49 14.77 5.66
N GLU A 250 -11.24 14.42 6.72
CA GLU A 250 -12.03 15.37 7.50
C GLU A 250 -11.16 16.27 8.41
N VAL A 251 -9.89 15.94 8.63
CA VAL A 251 -8.95 16.73 9.46
C VAL A 251 -7.93 17.50 8.61
N THR A 252 -7.48 16.94 7.49
CA THR A 252 -6.47 17.55 6.63
C THR A 252 -6.81 17.35 5.15
N ASN A 253 -6.44 18.33 4.32
CA ASN A 253 -6.52 18.22 2.86
C ASN A 253 -5.16 17.84 2.23
N ASP A 254 -4.10 17.70 3.02
CA ASP A 254 -2.77 17.26 2.59
C ASP A 254 -2.78 15.73 2.40
N LEU A 255 -2.74 15.29 1.14
CA LEU A 255 -2.85 13.88 0.80
C LEU A 255 -1.56 13.10 1.07
N GLU A 256 -0.40 13.74 1.01
CA GLU A 256 0.88 13.12 1.41
C GLU A 256 0.86 12.84 2.91
N LYS A 257 0.36 13.78 3.71
CA LYS A 257 0.18 13.57 5.15
C LYS A 257 -0.75 12.40 5.45
N VAL A 258 -1.92 12.31 4.78
CA VAL A 258 -2.83 11.16 4.97
C VAL A 258 -2.14 9.85 4.60
N CYS A 259 -1.38 9.81 3.50
CA CYS A 259 -0.64 8.62 3.09
C CYS A 259 0.44 8.23 4.11
N ASN A 260 1.19 9.20 4.65
CA ASN A 260 2.17 8.97 5.71
C ASN A 260 1.51 8.41 6.98
N GLU A 261 0.34 8.94 7.35
CA GLU A 261 -0.43 8.44 8.50
C GLU A 261 -0.91 7.00 8.29
N ILE A 262 -1.30 6.60 7.07
CA ILE A 262 -1.63 5.20 6.75
C ILE A 262 -0.41 4.30 6.95
N VAL A 263 0.73 4.67 6.36
CA VAL A 263 1.96 3.87 6.38
C VAL A 263 2.49 3.70 7.80
N ASP A 264 2.55 4.79 8.58
CA ASP A 264 2.98 4.73 9.98
C ASP A 264 2.03 3.89 10.83
N THR A 265 0.72 4.03 10.61
CA THR A 265 -0.29 3.22 11.31
C THR A 265 -0.09 1.72 11.03
N CYS A 266 0.15 1.35 9.77
CA CYS A 266 0.40 -0.05 9.39
C CYS A 266 1.70 -0.59 10.01
N LEU A 267 2.76 0.22 10.03
CA LEU A 267 4.01 -0.11 10.72
C LEU A 267 3.78 -0.37 12.21
N TYR A 268 3.01 0.49 12.88
CA TYR A 268 2.70 0.34 14.31
C TYR A 268 1.74 -0.82 14.61
N LYS A 269 0.89 -1.20 13.66
CA LYS A 269 0.08 -2.44 13.71
C LYS A 269 0.90 -3.71 13.48
N GLY A 270 2.18 -3.58 13.14
CA GLY A 270 3.12 -4.70 13.07
C GLY A 270 3.48 -5.14 11.66
N SER A 271 3.13 -4.35 10.62
CA SER A 271 3.65 -4.60 9.27
C SER A 271 5.18 -4.52 9.28
N ARG A 272 5.82 -5.52 8.65
CA ARG A 272 7.27 -5.70 8.65
C ARG A 272 7.89 -5.61 7.25
N ASP A 273 7.14 -5.04 6.33
CA ASP A 273 7.54 -5.04 4.93
C ASP A 273 7.75 -3.63 4.36
N ASN A 274 8.07 -3.58 3.07
CA ASN A 274 7.88 -2.38 2.26
C ASN A 274 6.39 -2.00 2.23
N MET A 275 6.13 -0.71 2.24
CA MET A 275 4.76 -0.17 2.26
C MET A 275 4.65 0.97 1.27
N SER A 276 3.73 0.80 0.31
CA SER A 276 3.39 1.80 -0.70
C SER A 276 1.89 2.03 -0.73
N VAL A 277 1.48 3.29 -0.73
CA VAL A 277 0.07 3.68 -0.86
C VAL A 277 -0.09 4.90 -1.77
N ILE A 278 -1.10 4.87 -2.63
CA ILE A 278 -1.58 6.02 -3.42
C ILE A 278 -3.03 6.29 -3.03
N LEU A 279 -3.31 7.54 -2.65
CA LEU A 279 -4.64 8.05 -2.38
C LEU A 279 -5.05 9.01 -3.49
N ILE A 280 -6.10 8.67 -4.23
CA ILE A 280 -6.67 9.51 -5.30
C ILE A 280 -8.03 10.05 -4.84
N CYS A 281 -8.17 11.36 -4.73
CA CYS A 281 -9.40 12.05 -4.35
C CYS A 281 -10.14 12.61 -5.56
N PHE A 282 -11.43 12.28 -5.67
CA PHE A 282 -12.39 12.89 -6.58
C PHE A 282 -12.94 14.21 -6.03
N PRO A 283 -13.68 15.01 -6.83
CA PRO A 283 -14.25 16.30 -6.38
C PRO A 283 -15.10 16.19 -5.11
N ASN A 284 -15.87 15.11 -4.94
CA ASN A 284 -16.75 14.86 -3.80
C ASN A 284 -16.11 14.02 -2.66
N SER A 285 -14.78 13.96 -2.63
CA SER A 285 -14.03 13.52 -1.44
C SER A 285 -14.44 14.30 -0.18
N PRO A 286 -14.42 13.67 1.01
CA PRO A 286 -14.60 14.34 2.30
C PRO A 286 -13.74 15.59 2.39
N LYS A 287 -14.31 16.66 2.94
CA LYS A 287 -13.64 17.94 3.13
C LYS A 287 -13.28 18.12 4.59
N VAL A 288 -12.27 18.95 4.84
CA VAL A 288 -11.86 19.32 6.20
C VAL A 288 -13.05 19.92 6.94
N SER A 289 -13.39 19.34 8.08
CA SER A 289 -14.45 19.76 8.97
C SER A 289 -13.85 20.46 10.19
N PRO A 290 -14.23 21.71 10.50
CA PRO A 290 -13.74 22.41 11.70
C PRO A 290 -14.03 21.63 12.99
N GLU A 291 -15.13 20.89 13.03
CA GLU A 291 -15.47 20.05 14.17
C GLU A 291 -14.51 18.86 14.31
N ALA A 292 -14.16 18.21 13.21
CA ALA A 292 -13.23 17.07 13.21
C ALA A 292 -11.81 17.53 13.60
N VAL A 293 -11.35 18.67 13.07
CA VAL A 293 -10.05 19.27 13.46
C VAL A 293 -10.02 19.56 14.96
N LYS A 294 -11.07 20.19 15.50
CA LYS A 294 -11.15 20.47 16.93
C LYS A 294 -11.16 19.20 17.79
N LYS A 295 -11.89 18.16 17.36
CA LYS A 295 -11.89 16.85 18.05
C LYS A 295 -10.50 16.20 18.05
N GLU A 296 -9.76 16.29 16.94
CA GLU A 296 -8.39 15.79 16.85
C GLU A 296 -7.47 16.54 17.82
N GLU A 297 -7.53 17.88 17.86
CA GLU A 297 -6.74 18.70 18.80
C GLU A 297 -7.07 18.41 20.28
N GLU A 298 -8.35 18.19 20.60
CA GLU A 298 -8.79 17.82 21.95
C GLU A 298 -8.28 16.42 22.34
N LEU A 299 -8.30 15.48 21.39
CA LEU A 299 -7.78 14.13 21.60
C LEU A 299 -6.26 14.13 21.79
N ASP A 300 -5.51 14.91 21.01
CA ASP A 300 -4.07 15.03 21.14
C ASP A 300 -3.69 15.61 22.51
N LYS A 301 -4.34 16.69 22.96
CA LYS A 301 -4.15 17.25 24.30
C LYS A 301 -4.48 16.25 25.41
N TYR A 302 -5.55 15.47 25.22
CA TYR A 302 -5.90 14.42 26.17
C TYR A 302 -4.78 13.37 26.25
N LEU A 303 -4.28 12.88 25.12
CA LEU A 303 -3.22 11.87 25.07
C LEU A 303 -1.90 12.37 25.66
N GLU A 304 -1.50 13.60 25.34
CA GLU A 304 -0.32 14.26 25.94
C GLU A 304 -0.42 14.27 27.47
N SER A 305 -1.57 14.69 28.01
CA SER A 305 -1.79 14.71 29.47
C SER A 305 -1.70 13.31 30.10
N ARG A 306 -2.12 12.26 29.40
CA ARG A 306 -2.06 10.87 29.90
C ARG A 306 -0.63 10.33 29.91
N VAL A 307 0.18 10.70 28.92
CA VAL A 307 1.60 10.32 28.85
C VAL A 307 2.40 11.04 29.94
N GLU A 308 2.16 12.33 30.18
CA GLU A 308 2.80 13.07 31.27
C GLU A 308 2.52 12.43 32.64
N VAL A 309 1.28 11.99 32.90
CA VAL A 309 0.93 11.30 34.15
C VAL A 309 1.66 9.95 34.27
N GLN A 310 1.74 9.15 33.22
CA GLN A 310 2.45 7.87 33.25
C GLN A 310 3.97 8.02 33.42
N THR A 311 4.57 9.05 32.81
CA THR A 311 6.00 9.33 32.97
C THR A 311 6.32 9.81 34.39
N TYR A 312 5.43 10.60 35.01
CA TYR A 312 5.54 11.00 36.41
C TYR A 312 5.43 9.80 37.37
N ASP A 313 4.44 8.91 37.17
CA ASP A 313 4.25 7.75 38.03
C ASP A 313 5.39 6.72 37.91
N SER A 314 5.90 6.50 36.68
CA SER A 314 7.07 5.64 36.45
C SER A 314 8.36 6.23 37.03
N THR A 315 8.59 7.54 36.92
CA THR A 315 9.75 8.19 37.56
C THR A 315 9.64 8.15 39.09
N PHE A 316 8.45 8.38 39.66
CA PHE A 316 8.22 8.27 41.10
C PHE A 316 8.44 6.84 41.61
N ARG A 317 7.99 5.82 40.87
CA ARG A 317 8.21 4.41 41.22
C ARG A 317 9.68 4.01 41.15
N VAL A 318 10.43 4.53 40.18
CA VAL A 318 11.89 4.33 40.10
C VAL A 318 12.60 5.06 41.24
N GLU A 319 12.22 6.29 41.57
CA GLU A 319 12.77 7.00 42.74
C GLU A 319 12.48 6.30 44.06
N TYR A 320 11.26 5.77 44.24
CA TYR A 320 10.87 5.01 45.42
C TYR A 320 11.73 3.73 45.56
N LEU A 321 11.87 2.95 44.48
CA LEU A 321 12.72 1.76 44.46
C LEU A 321 14.22 2.07 44.66
N LEU A 322 14.69 3.22 44.18
CA LEU A 322 16.06 3.69 44.43
C LEU A 322 16.26 4.19 45.88
N ARG A 323 15.22 4.70 46.54
CA ARG A 323 15.25 5.08 47.95
C ARG A 323 15.22 3.86 48.87
N GLU A 324 14.45 2.82 48.55
CA GLU A 324 14.41 1.58 49.34
C GLU A 324 15.69 0.73 49.19
N ASN A 325 16.43 0.86 48.08
CA ASN A 325 17.69 0.12 47.84
C ASN A 325 18.97 0.85 48.33
N LYS A 326 18.88 1.87 49.19
CA LYS A 326 20.07 2.52 49.77
C LYS A 326 20.70 1.68 50.88
N SER A 327 21.48 0.69 50.50
CA SER A 327 22.60 0.17 51.31
C SER A 327 23.87 1.02 51.05
N PRO A 328 24.75 1.26 52.05
CA PRO A 328 25.79 2.31 52.01
C PRO A 328 26.97 2.09 51.04
N ALA A 329 26.90 1.21 50.05
CA ALA A 329 28.08 0.75 49.30
C ALA A 329 28.22 1.23 47.85
N HIS A 330 27.29 2.01 47.27
CA HIS A 330 27.32 2.33 45.83
C HIS A 330 27.06 3.82 45.54
N GLN A 331 28.05 4.68 45.84
CA GLN A 331 27.98 6.12 45.51
C GLN A 331 28.80 6.55 44.27
N ASN A 332 29.57 5.64 43.64
CA ASN A 332 30.48 6.03 42.53
C ASN A 332 30.15 5.46 41.14
N LYS A 333 29.05 4.71 40.95
CA LYS A 333 28.61 4.21 39.62
C LYS A 333 27.38 4.93 39.04
N THR A 334 26.85 5.92 39.76
CA THR A 334 25.51 6.50 39.50
C THR A 334 25.49 7.54 38.39
N LYS A 335 26.62 8.20 38.08
CA LYS A 335 26.64 9.32 37.12
C LYS A 335 26.70 8.91 35.64
N GLU A 336 27.35 7.79 35.30
CA GLU A 336 27.35 7.26 33.92
C GLU A 336 26.02 6.59 33.57
N TYR A 337 25.41 5.89 34.54
CA TYR A 337 24.12 5.21 34.35
C TYR A 337 22.93 6.17 34.21
N GLU A 338 23.01 7.38 34.78
CA GLU A 338 21.96 8.40 34.69
C GLU A 338 21.92 9.10 33.32
N ASN A 339 23.07 9.27 32.65
CA ASN A 339 23.12 9.85 31.31
C ASN A 339 22.64 8.87 30.23
N GLU A 340 23.05 7.59 30.29
CA GLU A 340 22.52 6.55 29.38
C GLU A 340 21.01 6.29 29.60
N LYS A 341 20.51 6.43 30.84
CA LYS A 341 19.07 6.32 31.14
C LYS A 341 18.26 7.50 30.60
N LYS A 342 18.78 8.72 30.63
CA LYS A 342 18.08 9.89 30.07
C LYS A 342 17.85 9.70 28.57
N GLU A 343 18.85 9.26 27.82
CA GLU A 343 18.72 9.01 26.38
C GLU A 343 17.79 7.83 26.07
N ARG A 344 17.86 6.73 26.83
CA ARG A 344 16.93 5.60 26.65
C ARG A 344 15.49 5.94 27.04
N ASN A 345 15.27 6.70 28.10
CA ASN A 345 13.92 7.12 28.51
C ASN A 345 13.31 8.14 27.56
N LEU A 346 14.10 9.06 26.99
CA LEU A 346 13.62 9.96 25.92
C LEU A 346 13.19 9.17 24.68
N THR A 347 13.95 8.14 24.31
CA THR A 347 13.66 7.28 23.15
C THR A 347 12.46 6.35 23.39
N LEU A 348 12.31 5.78 24.59
CA LEU A 348 11.12 4.99 24.97
C LEU A 348 9.88 5.88 25.09
N CYS A 349 10.02 7.11 25.60
CA CYS A 349 8.90 8.03 25.75
C CYS A 349 8.36 8.47 24.39
N SER A 350 9.21 8.69 23.39
CA SER A 350 8.77 9.03 22.03
C SER A 350 8.14 7.84 21.30
N THR A 351 8.65 6.62 21.47
CA THR A 351 8.06 5.43 20.83
C THR A 351 6.75 5.00 21.51
N THR A 352 6.69 5.07 22.83
CA THR A 352 5.47 4.71 23.58
C THR A 352 4.38 5.76 23.40
N SER A 353 4.70 7.07 23.38
CA SER A 353 3.70 8.12 23.15
C SER A 353 3.10 8.03 21.75
N VAL A 354 3.90 7.70 20.73
CA VAL A 354 3.43 7.53 19.35
C VAL A 354 2.62 6.24 19.19
N GLN A 355 3.06 5.11 19.76
CA GLN A 355 2.29 3.86 19.74
C GLN A 355 0.98 3.94 20.52
N PHE A 356 0.96 4.64 21.66
CA PHE A 356 -0.24 4.85 22.45
C PHE A 356 -1.21 5.83 21.78
N SER A 357 -0.68 6.90 21.16
CA SER A 357 -1.48 7.84 20.35
C SER A 357 -2.14 7.14 19.16
N CYS A 358 -1.39 6.33 18.41
CA CYS A 358 -1.96 5.52 17.32
C CYS A 358 -3.01 4.52 17.82
N SER A 359 -2.76 3.82 18.93
CA SER A 359 -3.69 2.81 19.45
C SER A 359 -4.98 3.39 20.04
N VAL A 360 -4.91 4.59 20.64
CA VAL A 360 -6.10 5.25 21.21
C VAL A 360 -6.89 6.00 20.14
N LYS A 361 -6.24 6.68 19.18
CA LYS A 361 -6.92 7.25 18.00
C LYS A 361 -7.73 6.21 17.24
N PHE A 362 -7.29 4.95 17.28
CA PHE A 362 -7.94 3.82 16.63
C PHE A 362 -9.19 3.28 17.35
N ASN A 363 -9.24 3.35 18.68
CA ASN A 363 -10.36 2.79 19.47
C ASN A 363 -11.46 3.82 19.78
N SER A 364 -11.26 5.10 19.43
CA SER A 364 -12.23 6.18 19.60
C SER A 364 -12.95 6.60 18.31
N LEU A 365 -12.59 6.00 17.17
CA LEU A 365 -13.30 6.07 15.87
C LEU A 365 -14.23 4.86 15.75
#